data_AF-A0A9D1H881-F1
#
_entry.id   AF-A0A9D1H881-F1
#
_cell.length_a   1.000
_cell.length_b   1.000
_cell.length_c   1.000
_cell.angle_alpha   90.00
_cell.angle_beta   90.00
_cell.angle_gamma   90.00
#
_symmetry.space_group_name_H-M   'P 1'
#
loop_
_entity.id
_entity.type
_entity.pdbx_description
1 polymer ?
#
loop_
_entity_poly.entity_id
_entity_poly.type
_entity_poly.pdbx_seq_one_letter_code
_entity_poly.pdbx_strand_id
1 'polypeptide(L)' 'MQMAKIKVGFIGCGGIANSKHFPGMAQQENIEMVAFCDLIKERAEKAAKEYGTPDAKVYTDYH' A
#
# COMPACT_ATOMS: atom_id res chain seq x y z
N MET A 1 -20.87 7.60 15.00
CA MET A 1 -20.70 7.21 13.57
C MET A 1 -19.25 6.80 13.40
N GLN A 2 -18.95 5.57 13.00
CA GLN A 2 -17.58 5.21 12.64
C GLN A 2 -17.27 5.91 11.30
N MET A 3 -16.23 6.74 11.25
CA MET A 3 -15.79 7.31 9.98
C MET A 3 -15.27 6.16 9.10
N ALA A 4 -15.70 6.12 7.83
CA ALA A 4 -15.18 5.14 6.89
C ALA A 4 -13.68 5.36 6.69
N LYS A 5 -12.87 4.30 6.80
CA LYS A 5 -11.43 4.39 6.56
C LYS A 5 -11.16 4.70 5.10
N ILE A 6 -10.15 5.53 4.86
CA ILE A 6 -9.69 5.92 3.54
C ILE A 6 -8.89 4.75 2.96
N LYS A 7 -9.36 4.24 1.82
CA LYS A 7 -8.66 3.20 1.07
C LYS A 7 -7.63 3.83 0.16
N VAL A 8 -6.37 3.44 0.33
CA VAL A 8 -5.23 4.00 -0.38
C VAL A 8 -4.57 2.93 -1.25
N GLY A 9 -4.26 3.31 -2.49
CA GLY A 9 -3.42 2.53 -3.39
C GLY A 9 -2.11 3.26 -3.67
N PHE A 10 -1.01 2.51 -3.74
CA PHE A 10 0.31 3.05 -4.03
C PHE A 10 0.78 2.63 -5.42
N ILE A 11 1.28 3.59 -6.20
CA ILE A 11 1.99 3.36 -7.46
C ILE A 11 3.45 3.74 -7.23
N GLY A 12 4.31 2.72 -7.23
CA GLY A 12 5.72 2.80 -6.85
C GLY A 12 5.95 2.31 -5.42
N CYS A 13 6.57 1.14 -5.29
CA CYS A 13 6.98 0.49 -4.04
C CYS A 13 8.51 0.61 -3.84
N GLY A 14 9.06 1.79 -4.17
CA GLY A 14 10.49 2.09 -4.09
C GLY A 14 10.97 2.52 -2.70
N GLY A 15 12.20 3.06 -2.63
CA GLY A 15 12.85 3.41 -1.36
C GLY A 15 12.06 4.41 -0.51
N ILE A 16 11.56 5.50 -1.11
CA ILE A 16 10.79 6.52 -0.36
C ILE A 16 9.48 5.93 0.19
N ALA A 17 8.81 5.08 -0.59
CA ALA A 17 7.59 4.43 -0.16
C ALA A 17 7.83 3.55 1.08
N ASN A 18 8.86 2.70 1.04
CA ASN A 18 9.23 1.82 2.15
C ASN A 18 9.79 2.58 3.37
N SER A 19 10.58 3.63 3.16
CA SER A 19 11.25 4.33 4.27
C SER A 19 10.38 5.40 4.94
N LYS A 20 9.35 5.91 4.26
CA LYS A 20 8.55 7.04 4.76
C LYS A 20 7.05 6.80 4.65
N HIS A 21 6.54 6.51 3.46
CA HIS A 21 5.09 6.52 3.24
C HIS A 21 4.41 5.33 3.92
N PHE A 22 4.87 4.10 3.68
CA PHE A 22 4.23 2.91 4.26
C PHE A 22 4.28 2.90 5.79
N PRO A 23 5.42 3.17 6.47
CA PRO A 23 5.45 3.21 7.93
C PRO A 23 4.55 4.30 8.51
N GLY A 24 4.53 5.49 7.87
CA GLY A 24 3.67 6.59 8.32
C GLY A 24 2.18 6.28 8.15
N MET A 25 1.81 5.65 7.03
CA MET A 25 0.42 5.30 6.72
C MET A 25 -0.08 4.11 7.54
N ALA A 26 0.80 3.15 7.84
CA ALA A 26 0.47 2.01 8.72
C ALA A 26 0.13 2.44 10.16
N GLN A 27 0.58 3.62 10.58
CA GLN A 27 0.27 4.20 11.89
C GLN A 27 -1.05 4.97 11.91
N GLN A 28 -1.67 5.23 10.75
CA GLN A 28 -2.91 5.99 10.68
C GLN A 28 -4.13 5.07 10.83
N GLU A 29 -4.92 5.26 11.89
CA GLU A 29 -6.10 4.42 12.17
C GLU A 29 -7.22 4.56 11.13
N ASN A 30 -7.23 5.68 10.41
CA ASN A 30 -8.22 6.01 9.40
C ASN A 30 -7.80 5.60 7.98
N ILE A 31 -6.71 4.85 7.79
CA ILE A 31 -6.20 4.45 6.48
C ILE A 31 -6.15 2.93 6.35
N GLU A 32 -6.51 2.45 5.16
CA GLU A 32 -6.33 1.07 4.74
C GLU A 32 -5.56 1.05 3.41
N MET A 33 -4.41 0.38 3.40
CA MET A 33 -3.61 0.23 2.19
C MET A 33 -4.10 -1.01 1.43
N VAL A 34 -4.86 -0.79 0.36
CA VAL A 34 -5.61 -1.84 -0.34
C VAL A 34 -5.02 -2.22 -1.69
N ALA A 35 -4.05 -1.46 -2.19
CA ALA A 35 -3.42 -1.74 -3.48
C ALA A 35 -1.97 -1.27 -3.52
N PHE A 36 -1.13 -2.07 -4.17
CA PHE A 36 0.28 -1.79 -4.38
C PHE A 36 0.63 -2.10 -5.83
N CYS A 37 1.20 -1.13 -6.53
CA CYS A 37 1.63 -1.25 -7.92
C CYS A 37 3.12 -0.94 -8.01
N ASP A 38 3.88 -1.77 -8.71
CA ASP A 38 5.28 -1.49 -9.05
C ASP A 38 5.65 -2.26 -10.33
N LEU A 39 6.56 -1.71 -11.14
CA LEU A 39 7.09 -2.40 -12.31
C LEU A 39 7.72 -3.76 -11.93
N ILE A 40 8.33 -3.83 -10.75
CA ILE A 40 8.87 -5.07 -10.19
C ILE A 40 7.83 -5.67 -9.26
N LYS A 41 7.12 -6.70 -9.75
CA LYS A 41 6.04 -7.39 -9.03
C LYS A 41 6.42 -7.76 -7.59
N GLU A 42 7.63 -8.29 -7.39
CA GLU A 42 8.12 -8.71 -6.08
C GLU A 42 8.15 -7.56 -5.05
N ARG A 43 8.43 -6.32 -5.49
CA ARG A 43 8.39 -5.14 -4.61
C ARG A 43 6.98 -4.82 -4.16
N ALA A 44 6.02 -4.90 -5.08
CA ALA A 44 4.61 -4.68 -4.77
C ALA A 44 4.04 -5.80 -3.89
N GLU A 45 4.40 -7.06 -4.15
CA GLU A 45 4.03 -8.21 -3.31
C GLU A 45 4.59 -8.09 -1.89
N LYS A 46 5.86 -7.69 -1.76
CA LYS A 46 6.49 -7.46 -0.46
C LYS A 46 5.77 -6.33 0.31
N ALA A 47 5.51 -5.20 -0.35
CA ALA A 47 4.82 -4.07 0.27
C ALA A 47 3.38 -4.43 0.69
N ALA A 48 2.64 -5.14 -0.16
CA ALA A 48 1.30 -5.62 0.17
C ALA A 48 1.29 -6.57 1.37
N LYS A 49 2.28 -7.45 1.47
CA LYS A 49 2.39 -8.38 2.60
C LYS A 49 2.77 -7.68 3.91
N GLU A 50 3.61 -6.66 3.84
CA GLU A 50 4.15 -5.98 5.03
C GLU A 50 3.22 -4.88 5.56
N TYR A 51 2.51 -4.18 4.67
CA TYR A 51 1.73 -2.98 5.01
C TYR A 51 0.27 -3.04 4.55
N GLY A 52 -0.07 -3.94 3.64
CA GLY A 52 -1.40 -4.01 3.07
C GLY A 52 -2.44 -4.64 3.99
N THR A 53 -3.70 -4.45 3.63
CA THR A 53 -4.81 -5.27 4.12
C THR A 53 -4.68 -6.73 3.64
N PRO A 54 -5.32 -7.72 4.29
CA PRO A 54 -5.29 -9.12 3.84
C PRO A 54 -5.69 -9.32 2.37
N ASP A 55 -6.61 -8.47 1.87
CA ASP A 55 -7.10 -8.49 0.49
C ASP A 55 -6.39 -7.47 -0.42
N ALA A 56 -5.21 -6.99 -0.01
CA ALA A 56 -4.48 -5.97 -0.78
C ALA A 56 -4.10 -6.50 -2.17
N LYS A 57 -4.45 -5.71 -3.19
CA LYS A 57 -4.22 -6.08 -4.58
C LYS A 57 -2.82 -5.66 -5.02
N VAL A 58 -2.18 -6.54 -5.78
CA VAL A 58 -0.87 -6.28 -6.37
C VAL A 58 -1.02 -6.08 -7.87
N TYR A 59 -0.41 -5.01 -8.37
CA TYR A 59 -0.41 -4.65 -9.78
C TYR A 59 1.01 -4.42 -10.28
N THR A 60 1.20 -4.63 -11.57
CA THR A 60 2.44 -4.27 -12.28
C THR A 60 2.21 -3.22 -13.36
N ASP A 61 0.96 -2.88 -13.61
CA ASP A 61 0.51 -1.87 -14.55
C ASP A 61 -0.58 -1.04 -13.88
N TYR A 62 -0.56 0.27 -14.12
CA TYR A 62 -1.47 1.24 -13.52
C TYR A 62 -2.48 1.82 -14.53
N HIS A 63 -2.40 1.41 -15.80
CA HIS A 63 -3.37 1.79 -16.84
C HIS A 63 -4.65 0.97 -16.79
#